data_AF-A0A1U7X2N0-F1
#
_entry.id   AF-A0A1U7X2N0-F1
#
_cell.length_a   1.000
_cell.length_b   1.000
_cell.length_c   1.000
_cell.angle_alpha   90.00
_cell.angle_beta   90.00
_cell.angle_gamma   90.00
#
_symmetry.space_group_name_H-M   'P 1'
#
loop_
_entity.id
_entity.type
_entity.pdbx_description
1 polymer ?
#
loop_
_entity_poly.entity_id
_entity_poly.type
_entity_poly.pdbx_seq_one_letter_code
_entity_poly.pdbx_strand_id
1 'polypeptide(L)'
;MRIAVEGCMHGDLDNVYATLLQLQEVENIKIDLLLCCGDFQAVRNEKDLESLNAPLKYRSMNSFWKYYSGEKVAPFPTIFIGGNHEASNYLWELYYGGWAAPQIYFLGFAGVIKFGNIRIGGLSGIYKSHDYNRGHYEKLPYNQRDIRSIYHVREYDVHKLLEVEEPIDIFLSHDWPVGITDCGNLKALLRQKPFFEQEIQEGTLGSRPAAELLAKLRPSYWFSAHLHCKFAALVQHEKDGPSTKFLALDKCLPGRKFLQVIEIESGPGPHELQFDEEWLAITRKYNAVLPLTIRRANYSDVHLDTEQCHQFVRNKLQTRGSKPFEFVQTAPCYNPSHPVANGVFHVFAKAIKIHSYISQRPLLLNMMRRYTKQRNLVKPAKTRFATAILTLHSFYLQKQNLRTLFLSTKWSESIYAKEALGKEVARFIMGPYFWNDTVQALKVGNPLVIVLRLVDGEKKPPMGHIYEARDRAKEVIEKAFDHDRKKYESV
;
A
#
# COMPACT_ATOMS: atom_id res chain seq x y z
N MET A 1 -1.53 14.46 28.33
CA MET A 1 -1.60 13.21 27.55
C MET A 1 -0.22 12.59 27.47
N ARG A 2 -0.09 11.26 27.62
CA ARG A 2 1.18 10.54 27.41
C ARG A 2 1.16 9.82 26.06
N ILE A 3 2.11 10.18 25.20
CA ILE A 3 2.20 9.69 23.84
C ILE A 3 3.49 8.89 23.71
N ALA A 4 3.38 7.66 23.25
CA ALA A 4 4.52 6.88 22.79
C ALA A 4 4.83 7.22 21.33
N VAL A 5 6.10 7.44 21.02
CA VAL A 5 6.59 7.67 19.66
C VAL A 5 7.54 6.54 19.31
N GLU A 6 7.33 5.94 18.14
CA GLU A 6 8.13 4.88 17.57
C GLU A 6 8.74 5.32 16.22
N GLY A 7 9.98 4.89 15.97
CA GLY A 7 10.72 5.17 14.74
C GLY A 7 10.25 4.35 13.53
N CYS A 8 10.93 3.22 13.27
CA CYS A 8 10.61 2.29 12.18
C CYS A 8 10.14 0.92 12.73
N MET A 9 8.86 0.63 12.55
CA MET A 9 8.20 -0.59 13.07
C MET A 9 8.69 -1.88 12.39
N HIS A 10 8.91 -1.83 11.08
CA HIS A 10 9.14 -2.98 10.21
C HIS A 10 8.16 -4.16 10.43
N GLY A 11 6.89 -3.85 10.70
CA GLY A 11 5.83 -4.83 10.91
C GLY A 11 5.88 -5.60 12.23
N ASP A 12 6.74 -5.21 13.17
CA ASP A 12 6.91 -5.86 14.48
C ASP A 12 6.02 -5.25 15.59
N LEU A 13 4.73 -5.10 15.30
CA LEU A 13 3.73 -4.53 16.21
C LEU A 13 3.64 -5.33 17.52
N ASP A 14 3.77 -6.66 17.44
CA ASP A 14 3.70 -7.56 18.60
C ASP A 14 4.73 -7.16 19.68
N ASN A 15 5.99 -6.94 19.30
CA ASN A 15 7.03 -6.57 20.25
C ASN A 15 6.90 -5.13 20.74
N VAL A 16 6.48 -4.20 19.87
CA VAL A 16 6.29 -2.79 20.27
C VAL A 16 5.15 -2.67 21.28
N TYR A 17 4.01 -3.31 21.02
CA TYR A 17 2.89 -3.31 21.96
C TYR A 17 3.23 -4.01 23.27
N ALA A 18 3.94 -5.15 23.24
CA ALA A 18 4.39 -5.82 24.45
C ALA A 18 5.34 -4.93 25.28
N THR A 19 6.26 -4.23 24.62
CA THR A 19 7.20 -3.29 25.28
C THR A 19 6.45 -2.15 25.97
N LEU A 20 5.45 -1.57 25.29
CA LEU A 20 4.65 -0.47 25.83
C LEU A 20 3.77 -0.91 27.00
N LEU A 21 3.16 -2.10 26.93
CA LEU A 21 2.38 -2.66 28.03
C LEU A 21 3.27 -2.91 29.26
N GLN A 22 4.46 -3.49 29.06
CA GLN A 22 5.43 -3.68 30.14
C GLN A 22 5.86 -2.34 30.76
N LEU A 23 6.07 -1.32 29.93
CA LEU A 23 6.45 0.01 30.38
C LEU A 23 5.33 0.67 31.20
N GLN A 24 4.06 0.52 30.80
CA GLN A 24 2.92 0.99 31.61
C GLN A 24 2.89 0.35 32.99
N GLU A 25 3.13 -0.96 33.06
CA GLU A 25 3.11 -1.71 34.32
C GLU A 25 4.27 -1.29 35.24
N VAL A 26 5.49 -1.22 34.71
CA VAL A 26 6.70 -0.90 35.49
C VAL A 26 6.71 0.54 35.97
N GLU A 27 6.36 1.49 35.10
CA GLU A 27 6.40 2.92 35.43
C GLU A 27 5.08 3.42 36.04
N ASN A 28 4.07 2.54 36.15
CA ASN A 28 2.71 2.88 36.59
C ASN A 28 2.13 4.09 35.84
N ILE A 29 2.28 4.07 34.51
CA ILE A 29 1.75 5.12 33.62
C ILE A 29 0.68 4.55 32.69
N LYS A 30 -0.23 5.43 32.26
CA LYS A 30 -1.16 5.17 31.15
C LYS A 30 -0.65 5.88 29.90
N ILE A 31 -0.55 5.13 28.81
CA ILE A 31 -0.23 5.61 27.46
C ILE A 31 -1.56 5.80 26.73
N ASP A 32 -1.75 7.01 26.18
CA ASP A 32 -3.01 7.39 25.53
C ASP A 32 -2.98 7.16 24.02
N LEU A 33 -1.79 7.22 23.41
CA LEU A 33 -1.59 7.17 21.96
C LEU A 33 -0.20 6.62 21.61
N LEU A 34 -0.13 5.81 20.55
CA LEU A 34 1.12 5.45 19.87
C LEU A 34 1.21 6.17 18.51
N LEU A 35 2.33 6.85 18.26
CA LEU A 35 2.67 7.45 16.97
C LEU A 35 3.83 6.68 16.32
N CYS A 36 3.66 6.22 15.08
CA CYS A 36 4.73 5.55 14.33
C CYS A 36 5.18 6.40 13.14
N CYS A 37 6.47 6.66 13.05
CA CYS A 37 7.06 7.57 12.06
C CYS A 37 7.33 6.91 10.69
N GLY A 38 6.87 5.68 10.47
CA GLY A 38 6.88 5.01 9.17
C GLY A 38 7.49 3.61 9.21
N ASP A 39 7.69 3.06 8.01
CA ASP A 39 8.02 1.65 7.80
C ASP A 39 7.13 0.72 8.63
N PHE A 40 5.82 1.03 8.65
CA PHE A 40 4.84 0.35 9.48
C PHE A 40 4.60 -1.09 9.00
N GLN A 41 4.66 -1.31 7.68
CA GLN A 41 4.43 -2.58 7.00
C GLN A 41 3.03 -3.15 7.26
N ALA A 42 1.99 -2.41 6.87
CA ALA A 42 0.58 -2.83 6.94
C ALA A 42 0.21 -3.96 5.95
N VAL A 43 0.88 -5.12 6.03
CA VAL A 43 0.69 -6.25 5.11
C VAL A 43 -0.49 -7.13 5.57
N ARG A 44 -1.61 -7.14 4.83
CA ARG A 44 -2.81 -7.93 5.17
C ARG A 44 -2.71 -9.38 4.73
N ASN A 45 -2.09 -9.63 3.58
CA ASN A 45 -1.95 -10.93 2.92
C ASN A 45 -0.72 -10.98 1.99
N GLU A 46 -0.51 -12.12 1.32
CA GLU A 46 0.66 -12.33 0.45
C GLU A 46 0.69 -11.41 -0.79
N LYS A 47 -0.47 -10.92 -1.26
CA LYS A 47 -0.51 -9.97 -2.39
C LYS A 47 0.02 -8.60 -1.99
N ASP A 48 -0.24 -8.17 -0.77
CA ASP A 48 0.34 -6.94 -0.23
C ASP A 48 1.87 -7.08 -0.10
N LEU A 49 2.35 -8.28 0.24
CA LEU A 49 3.78 -8.58 0.34
C LEU A 49 4.50 -8.47 -1.02
N GLU A 50 3.80 -8.70 -2.13
CA GLU A 50 4.35 -8.46 -3.48
C GLU A 50 4.60 -6.97 -3.73
N SER A 51 3.80 -6.09 -3.11
CA SER A 51 3.85 -4.63 -3.21
C SER A 51 4.79 -3.97 -2.20
N LEU A 52 5.46 -4.75 -1.35
CA LEU A 52 6.48 -4.29 -0.42
C LEU A 52 7.83 -4.12 -1.12
N ASN A 53 8.41 -2.91 -1.08
CA ASN A 53 9.76 -2.69 -1.59
C ASN A 53 10.83 -3.22 -0.62
N ALA A 54 11.09 -4.52 -0.69
CA ALA A 54 12.21 -5.18 -0.03
C ALA A 54 12.72 -6.34 -0.88
N PRO A 55 13.99 -6.76 -0.73
CA PRO A 55 14.48 -8.00 -1.32
C PRO A 55 13.62 -9.19 -0.88
N LEU A 56 13.29 -10.11 -1.80
CA LEU A 56 12.37 -11.24 -1.53
C LEU A 56 12.72 -12.03 -0.27
N LYS A 57 14.01 -12.26 0.00
CA LYS A 57 14.50 -12.98 1.18
C LYS A 57 14.21 -12.30 2.53
N TYR A 58 13.89 -11.01 2.53
CA TYR A 58 13.57 -10.23 3.73
C TYR A 58 12.08 -9.91 3.85
N ARG A 59 11.25 -10.39 2.91
CA ARG A 59 9.81 -10.19 2.96
C ARG A 59 9.19 -11.22 3.90
N SER A 60 8.43 -10.75 4.86
CA SER A 60 7.69 -11.57 5.83
C SER A 60 6.34 -10.92 6.12
N MET A 61 5.34 -11.74 6.43
CA MET A 61 4.00 -11.27 6.85
C MET A 61 4.03 -10.51 8.18
N ASN A 62 5.04 -10.78 9.02
CA ASN A 62 5.20 -10.24 10.36
C ASN A 62 3.88 -10.29 11.18
N SER A 63 3.46 -9.19 11.79
CA SER A 63 2.36 -9.21 12.78
C SER A 63 1.10 -8.45 12.38
N PHE A 64 1.14 -7.50 11.43
CA PHE A 64 -0.01 -6.63 11.11
C PHE A 64 -1.28 -7.39 10.74
N TRP A 65 -1.18 -8.46 9.93
CA TRP A 65 -2.34 -9.25 9.50
C TRP A 65 -3.18 -9.82 10.65
N LYS A 66 -2.59 -10.04 11.85
CA LYS A 66 -3.31 -10.48 13.06
C LYS A 66 -4.25 -9.40 13.59
N TYR A 67 -3.83 -8.14 13.52
CA TYR A 67 -4.63 -6.99 13.93
C TYR A 67 -5.70 -6.67 12.89
N TYR A 68 -5.34 -6.76 11.60
CA TYR A 68 -6.29 -6.60 10.50
C TYR A 68 -7.39 -7.67 10.49
N SER A 69 -7.07 -8.92 10.85
CA SER A 69 -8.03 -10.03 10.93
C SER A 69 -8.89 -10.03 12.20
N GLY A 70 -8.48 -9.30 13.24
CA GLY A 70 -9.11 -9.34 14.56
C GLY A 70 -8.62 -10.50 15.45
N GLU A 71 -7.62 -11.27 15.03
CA GLU A 71 -6.94 -12.26 15.90
C GLU A 71 -6.30 -11.57 17.11
N LYS A 72 -5.80 -10.35 16.92
CA LYS A 72 -5.30 -9.49 17.99
C LYS A 72 -5.97 -8.13 17.96
N VAL A 73 -6.04 -7.49 19.12
CA VAL A 73 -6.53 -6.12 19.29
C VAL A 73 -5.34 -5.24 19.66
N ALA A 74 -5.18 -4.11 18.96
CA ALA A 74 -4.16 -3.14 19.33
C ALA A 74 -4.51 -2.54 20.70
N PRO A 75 -3.58 -2.53 21.68
CA PRO A 75 -3.88 -2.09 23.05
C PRO A 75 -4.04 -0.57 23.18
N PHE A 76 -3.54 0.20 22.21
CA PHE A 76 -3.59 1.64 22.17
C PHE A 76 -4.09 2.11 20.81
N PRO A 77 -4.82 3.25 20.74
CA PRO A 77 -4.92 4.01 19.51
C PRO A 77 -3.52 4.19 18.92
N THR A 78 -3.34 3.82 17.66
CA THR A 78 -2.06 3.87 16.96
C THR A 78 -2.25 4.68 15.70
N ILE A 79 -1.50 5.76 15.53
CA ILE A 79 -1.49 6.57 14.31
C ILE A 79 -0.14 6.40 13.64
N PHE A 80 -0.13 6.16 12.33
CA PHE A 80 1.12 6.02 11.58
C PHE A 80 1.09 6.79 10.26
N ILE A 81 2.28 7.17 9.81
CA ILE A 81 2.56 7.60 8.43
C ILE A 81 3.29 6.48 7.69
N GLY A 82 3.36 6.53 6.36
CA GLY A 82 4.10 5.56 5.56
C GLY A 82 5.59 5.88 5.48
N GLY A 83 6.44 4.85 5.43
CA GLY A 83 7.86 4.95 5.07
C GLY A 83 8.14 4.45 3.65
N ASN A 84 9.30 3.82 3.46
CA ASN A 84 9.70 3.22 2.18
C ASN A 84 9.55 1.68 2.14
N HIS A 85 9.31 1.06 3.29
CA HIS A 85 8.97 -0.35 3.42
C HIS A 85 7.49 -0.48 3.78
N GLU A 86 6.62 -0.35 2.78
CA GLU A 86 5.17 -0.41 2.99
C GLU A 86 4.44 -1.35 2.04
N ALA A 87 3.31 -1.88 2.49
CA ALA A 87 2.27 -2.45 1.63
C ALA A 87 1.61 -1.31 0.83
N SER A 88 2.34 -0.80 -0.17
CA SER A 88 2.01 0.46 -0.84
C SER A 88 0.67 0.40 -1.59
N ASN A 89 0.26 -0.80 -2.01
CA ASN A 89 -1.05 -1.03 -2.61
C ASN A 89 -2.19 -0.81 -1.59
N TYR A 90 -2.02 -1.24 -0.34
CA TYR A 90 -3.01 -1.02 0.70
C TYR A 90 -3.03 0.45 1.16
N LEU A 91 -1.85 1.04 1.38
CA LEU A 91 -1.79 2.47 1.75
C LEU A 91 -2.39 3.38 0.66
N TRP A 92 -2.31 2.98 -0.61
CA TRP A 92 -2.98 3.69 -1.71
C TRP A 92 -4.52 3.63 -1.63
N GLU A 93 -5.11 2.52 -1.15
CA GLU A 93 -6.57 2.44 -0.87
C GLU A 93 -6.98 3.48 0.19
N LEU A 94 -6.06 3.83 1.09
CA LEU A 94 -6.23 4.78 2.19
C LEU A 94 -5.47 6.09 1.93
N TYR A 95 -5.40 6.55 0.68
CA TYR A 95 -4.62 7.74 0.29
C TYR A 95 -4.90 8.99 1.16
N TYR A 96 -6.18 9.25 1.48
CA TYR A 96 -6.61 10.37 2.35
C TYR A 96 -6.57 10.05 3.86
N GLY A 97 -6.04 8.89 4.23
CA GLY A 97 -6.06 8.36 5.59
C GLY A 97 -7.31 7.55 5.92
N GLY A 98 -7.23 6.79 7.00
CA GLY A 98 -8.31 5.92 7.48
C GLY A 98 -7.81 4.81 8.39
N TRP A 99 -8.74 4.08 9.02
CA TRP A 99 -8.38 2.90 9.82
C TRP A 99 -7.82 1.79 8.92
N ALA A 100 -6.56 1.44 9.15
CA ALA A 100 -5.91 0.30 8.52
C ALA A 100 -6.27 -1.02 9.23
N ALA A 101 -6.62 -0.95 10.52
CA ALA A 101 -7.16 -2.02 11.33
C ALA A 101 -7.90 -1.39 12.53
N PRO A 102 -8.66 -2.15 13.34
CA PRO A 102 -9.23 -1.61 14.57
C PRO A 102 -8.16 -0.98 15.46
N GLN A 103 -8.39 0.26 15.91
CA GLN A 103 -7.45 1.12 16.65
C GLN A 103 -6.14 1.49 15.94
N ILE A 104 -5.95 1.16 14.66
CA ILE A 104 -4.75 1.51 13.89
C ILE A 104 -5.14 2.41 12.72
N TYR A 105 -4.78 3.70 12.79
CA TYR A 105 -5.14 4.73 11.82
C TYR A 105 -3.93 5.13 10.96
N PHE A 106 -4.05 4.99 9.65
CA PHE A 106 -3.11 5.56 8.70
C PHE A 106 -3.47 7.03 8.46
N LEU A 107 -2.50 7.93 8.61
CA LEU A 107 -2.73 9.37 8.43
C LEU A 107 -3.01 9.77 6.97
N GLY A 108 -2.63 8.91 6.01
CA GLY A 108 -2.68 9.19 4.58
C GLY A 108 -1.31 9.56 4.02
N PHE A 109 -1.25 9.84 2.72
CA PHE A 109 -0.01 10.28 2.06
C PHE A 109 0.45 11.65 2.59
N ALA A 110 -0.51 12.50 2.91
CA ALA A 110 -0.40 13.64 3.81
C ALA A 110 -1.71 13.77 4.56
N GLY A 111 -1.68 14.28 5.79
CA GLY A 111 -2.90 14.42 6.59
C GLY A 111 -2.72 15.29 7.83
N VAL A 112 -3.83 15.88 8.29
CA VAL A 112 -3.95 16.45 9.63
C VAL A 112 -5.22 15.92 10.28
N ILE A 113 -5.12 15.47 11.52
CA ILE A 113 -6.23 14.98 12.35
C ILE A 113 -6.16 15.61 13.74
N LYS A 114 -7.25 15.52 14.48
CA LYS A 114 -7.31 15.86 15.91
C LYS A 114 -7.32 14.59 16.74
N PHE A 115 -6.60 14.60 17.87
CA PHE A 115 -6.70 13.56 18.89
C PHE A 115 -6.92 14.21 20.24
N GLY A 116 -8.15 14.18 20.75
CA GLY A 116 -8.56 15.08 21.83
C GLY A 116 -8.46 16.54 21.36
N ASN A 117 -7.66 17.36 22.06
CA ASN A 117 -7.48 18.78 21.74
C ASN A 117 -6.20 19.09 20.96
N ILE A 118 -5.37 18.09 20.63
CA ILE A 118 -4.13 18.31 19.87
C ILE A 118 -4.32 18.02 18.39
N ARG A 119 -3.59 18.76 17.54
CA ARG A 119 -3.53 18.59 16.09
C ARG A 119 -2.26 17.85 15.69
N ILE A 120 -2.43 16.78 14.94
CA ILE A 120 -1.35 15.90 14.49
C ILE A 120 -1.33 15.93 12.96
N GLY A 121 -0.28 16.51 12.41
CA GLY A 121 0.01 16.52 10.98
C GLY A 121 1.04 15.47 10.60
N GLY A 122 1.10 15.11 9.33
CA GLY A 122 2.19 14.29 8.85
C GLY A 122 2.27 14.13 7.34
N LEU A 123 3.46 13.74 6.90
CA LEU A 123 3.85 13.51 5.52
C LEU A 123 4.46 12.12 5.39
N SER A 124 3.80 11.25 4.62
CA SER A 124 4.27 9.89 4.37
C SER A 124 5.31 9.85 3.25
N GLY A 125 6.22 8.89 3.34
CA GLY A 125 7.17 8.56 2.30
C GLY A 125 8.54 9.19 2.46
N ILE A 126 9.38 8.97 1.43
CA ILE A 126 10.75 9.51 1.38
C ILE A 126 10.94 10.43 0.19
N TYR A 127 11.82 11.43 0.33
CA TYR A 127 12.03 12.42 -0.72
C TYR A 127 12.97 11.90 -1.83
N LYS A 128 12.53 12.02 -3.08
CA LYS A 128 13.37 11.89 -4.28
C LYS A 128 13.04 12.98 -5.28
N SER A 129 14.04 13.82 -5.57
CA SER A 129 13.91 15.00 -6.44
C SER A 129 13.31 14.69 -7.82
N HIS A 130 13.66 13.56 -8.42
CA HIS A 130 13.21 13.19 -9.77
C HIS A 130 11.73 12.77 -9.86
N ASP A 131 11.10 12.44 -8.73
CA ASP A 131 9.68 12.08 -8.66
C ASP A 131 8.82 13.17 -7.99
N TYR A 132 9.42 14.12 -7.27
CA TYR A 132 8.72 15.14 -6.48
C TYR A 132 7.65 15.91 -7.28
N ASN A 133 8.00 16.39 -8.47
CA ASN A 133 7.09 17.18 -9.32
C ASN A 133 6.18 16.32 -10.22
N ARG A 134 6.15 15.00 -10.04
CA ARG A 134 5.29 14.10 -10.81
C ARG A 134 4.01 13.82 -10.05
N GLY A 135 2.98 13.36 -10.73
CA GLY A 135 1.85 12.74 -10.05
C GLY A 135 2.10 11.29 -9.66
N HIS A 136 1.06 10.67 -9.10
CA HIS A 136 0.99 9.24 -8.85
C HIS A 136 0.48 8.52 -10.10
N TYR A 137 1.39 7.91 -10.85
CA TYR A 137 1.09 7.23 -12.12
C TYR A 137 1.17 5.70 -12.01
N GLU A 138 1.59 5.19 -10.86
CA GLU A 138 1.86 3.79 -10.60
C GLU A 138 0.58 2.95 -10.74
N LYS A 139 0.69 1.76 -11.34
CA LYS A 139 -0.45 0.87 -11.56
C LYS A 139 -0.15 -0.54 -11.12
N LEU A 140 -1.11 -1.16 -10.44
CA LEU A 140 -1.01 -2.56 -10.04
C LEU A 140 -1.10 -3.51 -11.26
N PRO A 141 -0.37 -4.64 -11.24
CA PRO A 141 0.73 -4.96 -10.32
C PRO A 141 1.95 -4.07 -10.58
N TYR A 142 2.57 -3.58 -9.51
CA TYR A 142 3.73 -2.70 -9.60
C TYR A 142 4.92 -3.41 -10.25
N ASN A 143 5.59 -2.71 -11.15
CA ASN A 143 6.92 -3.10 -11.60
C ASN A 143 7.99 -2.59 -10.61
N GLN A 144 9.27 -2.89 -10.87
CA GLN A 144 10.40 -2.49 -10.00
C GLN A 144 10.60 -0.98 -9.86
N ARG A 145 10.14 -0.19 -10.82
CA ARG A 145 10.15 1.27 -10.75
C ARG A 145 8.94 1.77 -9.95
N ASP A 146 7.75 1.31 -10.30
CA ASP A 146 6.50 1.74 -9.66
C ASP A 146 6.52 1.45 -8.15
N ILE A 147 7.02 0.28 -7.74
CA ILE A 147 7.11 -0.09 -6.31
C ILE A 147 8.04 0.82 -5.51
N ARG A 148 8.95 1.54 -6.18
CA ARG A 148 9.85 2.53 -5.56
C ARG A 148 9.23 3.92 -5.60
N SER A 149 8.65 4.30 -6.73
CA SER A 149 8.13 5.66 -6.89
C SER A 149 6.84 5.91 -6.11
N ILE A 150 6.05 4.87 -5.81
CA ILE A 150 4.76 4.99 -5.12
C ILE A 150 4.86 5.65 -3.75
N TYR A 151 5.90 5.36 -2.97
CA TYR A 151 6.09 5.93 -1.64
C TYR A 151 6.97 7.19 -1.64
N HIS A 152 7.42 7.68 -2.81
CA HIS A 152 8.19 8.93 -2.83
C HIS A 152 7.25 10.12 -2.58
N VAL A 153 7.70 11.10 -1.78
CA VAL A 153 6.96 12.34 -1.50
C VAL A 153 6.63 13.07 -2.82
N ARG A 154 5.40 13.57 -2.94
CA ARG A 154 4.93 14.40 -4.07
C ARG A 154 4.70 15.84 -3.66
N GLU A 155 4.97 16.74 -4.59
CA GLU A 155 4.75 18.18 -4.44
C GLU A 155 3.28 18.51 -4.17
N TYR A 156 2.34 17.76 -4.76
CA TYR A 156 0.91 17.89 -4.48
C TYR A 156 0.55 17.69 -2.99
N ASP A 157 1.17 16.71 -2.33
CA ASP A 157 0.90 16.43 -0.92
C ASP A 157 1.51 17.49 0.00
N VAL A 158 2.70 17.95 -0.33
CA VAL A 158 3.38 19.05 0.38
C VAL A 158 2.63 20.37 0.20
N HIS A 159 2.15 20.66 -1.02
CA HIS A 159 1.38 21.87 -1.32
C HIS A 159 0.14 21.97 -0.43
N LYS A 160 -0.63 20.89 -0.29
CA LYS A 160 -1.79 20.88 0.64
C LYS A 160 -1.38 21.20 2.07
N LEU A 161 -0.27 20.64 2.55
CA LEU A 161 0.21 20.89 3.92
C LEU A 161 0.72 22.32 4.11
N LEU A 162 1.29 22.96 3.08
CA LEU A 162 1.71 24.37 3.13
C LEU A 162 0.54 25.36 3.27
N GLU A 163 -0.67 24.93 2.87
CA GLU A 163 -1.90 25.71 3.00
C GLU A 163 -2.50 25.67 4.42
N VAL A 164 -1.94 24.87 5.34
CA VAL A 164 -2.37 24.83 6.73
C VAL A 164 -1.92 26.11 7.45
N GLU A 165 -2.86 26.80 8.07
CA GLU A 165 -2.67 28.03 8.82
C GLU A 165 -2.89 27.84 10.32
N GLU A 166 -3.84 27.00 10.73
CA GLU A 166 -4.03 26.72 12.15
C GLU A 166 -2.78 26.02 12.72
N PRO A 167 -2.39 26.28 13.99
CA PRO A 167 -1.22 25.66 14.60
C PRO A 167 -1.29 24.12 14.65
N ILE A 168 -0.17 23.45 14.43
CA ILE A 168 -0.02 22.00 14.58
C ILE A 168 0.82 21.71 15.82
N ASP A 169 0.38 20.79 16.68
CA ASP A 169 1.13 20.43 17.89
C ASP A 169 2.25 19.43 17.58
N ILE A 170 1.92 18.41 16.76
CA ILE A 170 2.84 17.33 16.40
C ILE A 170 2.86 17.17 14.89
N PHE A 171 4.05 17.10 14.31
CA PHE A 171 4.22 16.75 12.91
C PHE A 171 5.09 15.49 12.74
N LEU A 172 4.66 14.58 11.86
CA LEU A 172 5.36 13.35 11.55
C LEU A 172 5.94 13.39 10.13
N SER A 173 7.20 13.00 9.96
CA SER A 173 7.78 12.70 8.64
C SER A 173 8.69 11.50 8.72
N HIS A 174 8.72 10.63 7.71
CA HIS A 174 9.63 9.48 7.78
C HIS A 174 11.09 9.92 7.65
N ASP A 175 11.39 10.64 6.57
CA ASP A 175 12.69 11.30 6.39
C ASP A 175 12.85 12.50 7.32
N TRP A 176 14.09 12.79 7.67
CA TRP A 176 14.43 13.98 8.47
C TRP A 176 14.34 15.24 7.60
N PRO A 177 13.97 16.39 8.17
CA PRO A 177 14.17 17.68 7.52
C PRO A 177 15.65 17.92 7.21
N VAL A 178 16.00 18.34 6.00
CA VAL A 178 17.37 18.76 5.66
C VAL A 178 17.80 19.90 6.60
N GLY A 179 19.05 19.86 7.08
CA GLY A 179 19.61 20.87 7.98
C GLY A 179 19.27 20.70 9.46
N ILE A 180 18.41 19.74 9.82
CA ILE A 180 18.03 19.52 11.23
C ILE A 180 19.21 19.16 12.13
N THR A 181 20.28 18.62 11.55
CA THR A 181 21.51 18.25 12.25
C THR A 181 22.24 19.44 12.85
N ASP A 182 22.06 20.63 12.29
CA ASP A 182 22.69 21.87 12.75
C ASP A 182 22.05 22.38 14.06
N CYS A 183 20.82 21.93 14.34
CA CYS A 183 20.06 22.27 15.54
C CYS A 183 20.27 21.26 16.70
N GLY A 184 21.21 20.32 16.56
CA GLY A 184 21.48 19.28 17.56
C GLY A 184 22.96 18.99 17.75
N ASN A 185 23.28 17.87 18.41
CA ASN A 185 24.67 17.49 18.67
C ASN A 185 25.29 16.76 17.46
N LEU A 186 25.69 17.54 16.45
CA LEU A 186 26.30 17.03 15.22
C LEU A 186 27.53 16.14 15.48
N LYS A 187 28.40 16.53 16.42
CA LYS A 187 29.60 15.74 16.77
C LYS A 187 29.26 14.34 17.27
N ALA A 188 28.23 14.22 18.11
CA ALA A 188 27.77 12.93 18.60
C ALA A 188 27.15 12.08 17.49
N LEU A 189 26.39 12.70 16.58
CA LEU A 189 25.80 12.04 15.42
C LEU A 189 26.88 11.48 14.49
N LEU A 190 27.87 12.29 14.10
CA LEU A 190 28.95 11.86 13.20
C LEU A 190 29.85 10.80 13.82
N ARG A 191 30.01 10.79 15.16
CA ARG A 191 30.69 9.68 15.84
C ARG A 191 29.92 8.35 15.69
N GLN A 192 28.59 8.39 15.68
CA GLN A 192 27.75 7.21 15.48
C GLN A 192 27.60 6.82 14.01
N LYS A 193 27.56 7.81 13.11
CA LYS A 193 27.28 7.68 11.68
C LYS A 193 28.24 8.56 10.86
N PRO A 194 29.53 8.19 10.76
CA PRO A 194 30.53 9.04 10.08
C PRO A 194 30.21 9.33 8.62
N PHE A 195 29.56 8.39 7.94
CA PHE A 195 29.18 8.51 6.53
C PHE A 195 28.13 9.59 6.24
N PHE A 196 27.45 10.13 7.26
CA PHE A 196 26.54 11.27 7.09
C PHE A 196 27.28 12.59 6.86
N GLU A 197 28.58 12.69 7.17
CA GLU A 197 29.33 13.94 7.09
C GLU A 197 29.24 14.59 5.70
N GLN A 198 29.46 13.80 4.64
CA GLN A 198 29.38 14.29 3.27
C GLN A 198 27.95 14.72 2.91
N GLU A 199 26.94 13.91 3.22
CA GLU A 199 25.53 14.22 2.90
C GLU A 199 25.02 15.46 3.66
N ILE A 200 25.52 15.70 4.87
CA ILE A 200 25.19 16.91 5.65
C ILE A 200 25.84 18.14 5.01
N GLN A 201 27.13 18.07 4.68
CA GLN A 201 27.86 19.17 4.03
C GLN A 201 27.26 19.56 2.67
N GLU A 202 26.80 18.57 1.90
CA GLU A 202 26.16 18.78 0.59
C GLU A 202 24.68 19.20 0.70
N GLY A 203 24.08 19.15 1.90
CA GLY A 203 22.66 19.43 2.10
C GLY A 203 21.75 18.41 1.39
N THR A 204 22.17 17.15 1.37
CA THR A 204 21.48 16.01 0.74
C THR A 204 20.93 15.00 1.75
N LEU A 205 21.37 15.04 3.02
CA LEU A 205 20.81 14.21 4.08
C LEU A 205 19.40 14.70 4.47
N GLY A 206 18.39 13.91 4.10
CA GLY A 206 16.99 14.15 4.46
C GLY A 206 16.12 14.70 3.33
N SER A 207 14.99 15.28 3.72
CA SER A 207 13.91 15.75 2.85
C SER A 207 13.84 17.28 2.83
N ARG A 208 14.03 17.86 1.63
CA ARG A 208 13.88 19.31 1.42
C ARG A 208 12.43 19.77 1.65
N PRO A 209 11.41 19.05 1.15
CA PRO A 209 10.02 19.40 1.45
C PRO A 209 9.68 19.32 2.94
N ALA A 210 10.27 18.38 3.69
CA ALA A 210 10.09 18.32 5.14
C ALA A 210 10.70 19.56 5.84
N ALA A 211 11.84 20.06 5.37
CA ALA A 211 12.42 21.31 5.89
C ALA A 211 11.56 22.54 5.59
N GLU A 212 10.97 22.60 4.40
CA GLU A 212 10.02 23.66 4.01
C GLU A 212 8.78 23.65 4.92
N LEU A 213 8.21 22.47 5.15
CA LEU A 213 7.07 22.28 6.06
C LEU A 213 7.43 22.62 7.51
N LEU A 214 8.61 22.23 7.99
CA LEU A 214 9.08 22.57 9.33
C LEU A 214 9.17 24.09 9.53
N ALA A 215 9.69 24.81 8.53
CA ALA A 215 9.81 26.27 8.58
C ALA A 215 8.46 27.00 8.52
N LYS A 216 7.48 26.46 7.76
CA LYS A 216 6.14 27.03 7.61
C LYS A 216 5.21 26.70 8.78
N LEU A 217 5.13 25.44 9.18
CA LEU A 217 4.15 24.94 10.16
C LEU A 217 4.61 25.10 11.61
N ARG A 218 5.93 25.11 11.84
CA ARG A 218 6.56 25.37 13.16
C ARG A 218 5.89 24.63 14.33
N PRO A 219 5.69 23.30 14.24
CA PRO A 219 4.96 22.56 15.26
C PRO A 219 5.73 22.51 16.58
N SER A 220 5.04 22.26 17.70
CA SER A 220 5.72 22.08 19.00
C SER A 220 6.68 20.88 18.98
N TYR A 221 6.27 19.81 18.31
CA TYR A 221 7.04 18.58 18.16
C TYR A 221 7.14 18.14 16.70
N TRP A 222 8.34 17.68 16.31
CA TRP A 222 8.57 17.04 15.02
C TRP A 222 9.22 15.67 15.24
N PHE A 223 8.58 14.61 14.75
CA PHE A 223 9.10 13.24 14.87
C PHE A 223 9.47 12.65 13.52
N SER A 224 10.64 12.00 13.48
CA SER A 224 11.13 11.32 12.29
C SER A 224 11.82 9.97 12.55
N ALA A 225 12.10 9.23 11.48
CA ALA A 225 12.75 7.93 11.56
C ALA A 225 13.74 7.73 10.41
N HIS A 226 13.66 6.61 9.68
CA HIS A 226 14.43 6.24 8.48
C HIS A 226 15.94 6.01 8.67
N LEU A 227 16.65 6.95 9.30
CA LEU A 227 18.12 6.95 9.40
C LEU A 227 18.69 5.98 10.47
N HIS A 228 17.81 5.26 11.17
CA HIS A 228 18.16 4.22 12.16
C HIS A 228 19.21 4.70 13.17
N CYS A 229 18.92 5.83 13.81
CA CYS A 229 19.61 6.35 14.97
C CYS A 229 18.72 7.32 15.73
N LYS A 230 18.92 7.42 17.05
CA LYS A 230 18.27 8.44 17.87
C LYS A 230 19.01 9.77 17.73
N PHE A 231 18.29 10.83 17.40
CA PHE A 231 18.82 12.18 17.36
C PHE A 231 17.78 13.16 17.88
N ALA A 232 18.23 14.12 18.68
CA ALA A 232 17.37 15.17 19.23
C ALA A 232 17.98 16.52 18.86
N ALA A 233 17.10 17.44 18.49
CA ALA A 233 17.46 18.80 18.10
C ALA A 233 16.40 19.78 18.59
N LEU A 234 16.81 21.04 18.79
CA LEU A 234 15.91 22.12 19.15
C LEU A 234 15.98 23.19 18.05
N VAL A 235 14.89 23.34 17.31
CA VAL A 235 14.82 24.29 16.19
C VAL A 235 14.23 25.59 16.72
N GLN A 236 15.05 26.64 16.74
CA GLN A 236 14.62 27.98 17.10
C GLN A 236 14.21 28.72 15.82
N HIS A 237 12.91 29.02 15.66
CA HIS A 237 12.39 29.65 14.44
C HIS A 237 12.68 31.14 14.36
N GLU A 238 12.59 31.84 15.49
CA GLU A 238 12.81 33.28 15.60
C GLU A 238 13.55 33.58 16.90
N LYS A 239 14.24 34.72 16.98
CA LYS A 239 14.90 35.15 18.22
C LYS A 239 13.81 35.40 19.27
N ASP A 240 13.81 34.60 20.34
CA ASP A 240 12.79 34.57 21.42
C ASP A 240 11.40 34.04 21.01
N GLY A 241 11.28 33.43 19.83
CA GLY A 241 10.05 32.80 19.33
C GLY A 241 9.82 31.36 19.80
N PRO A 242 8.73 30.71 19.34
CA PRO A 242 8.49 29.29 19.62
C PRO A 242 9.60 28.42 19.04
N SER A 243 9.85 27.29 19.70
CA SER A 243 10.83 26.29 19.27
C SER A 243 10.16 24.96 18.97
N THR A 244 10.66 24.25 17.97
CA THR A 244 10.24 22.88 17.67
C THR A 244 11.22 21.90 18.31
N LYS A 245 10.70 20.97 19.10
CA LYS A 245 11.46 19.85 19.64
C LYS A 245 11.48 18.72 18.61
N PHE A 246 12.62 18.53 17.97
CA PHE A 246 12.81 17.45 17.01
C PHE A 246 13.33 16.19 17.71
N LEU A 247 12.75 15.06 17.37
CA LEU A 247 13.24 13.75 17.79
C LEU A 247 13.14 12.75 16.65
N ALA A 248 14.27 12.15 16.31
CA ALA A 248 14.34 10.97 15.48
C ALA A 248 14.62 9.72 16.30
N LEU A 249 14.05 8.59 15.88
CA LEU A 249 14.19 7.30 16.57
C LEU A 249 14.71 6.21 15.63
N ASP A 250 15.27 5.17 16.25
CA ASP A 250 15.79 3.99 15.54
C ASP A 250 14.66 3.00 15.19
N LYS A 251 15.01 1.87 14.58
CA LYS A 251 14.09 0.76 14.32
C LYS A 251 13.97 -0.21 15.48
N CYS A 252 12.82 -0.88 15.59
CA CYS A 252 12.53 -1.91 16.60
C CYS A 252 13.49 -3.10 16.53
N LEU A 253 14.62 -3.02 17.25
CA LEU A 253 15.60 -4.09 17.41
C LEU A 253 16.17 -4.07 18.83
N PRO A 254 16.61 -5.22 19.36
CA PRO A 254 17.21 -5.30 20.69
C PRO A 254 18.35 -4.29 20.91
N GLY A 255 18.32 -3.60 22.06
CA GLY A 255 19.33 -2.62 22.46
C GLY A 255 19.30 -1.28 21.71
N ARG A 256 18.33 -1.07 20.80
CA ARG A 256 18.20 0.19 20.05
C ARG A 256 17.23 1.16 20.71
N LYS A 257 17.39 2.44 20.41
CA LYS A 257 16.56 3.53 20.94
C LYS A 257 15.43 3.85 19.95
N PHE A 258 14.50 2.92 19.79
CA PHE A 258 13.42 3.00 18.80
C PHE A 258 12.10 3.57 19.34
N LEU A 259 11.98 3.69 20.67
CA LEU A 259 10.76 4.10 21.34
C LEU A 259 11.07 5.21 22.36
N GLN A 260 10.19 6.20 22.45
CA GLN A 260 10.22 7.22 23.50
C GLN A 260 8.80 7.63 23.90
N VAL A 261 8.54 7.69 25.20
CA VAL A 261 7.29 8.25 25.75
C VAL A 261 7.53 9.72 26.08
N ILE A 262 6.59 10.56 25.68
CA ILE A 262 6.58 12.00 25.95
C ILE A 262 5.27 12.40 26.60
N GLU A 263 5.33 13.47 27.37
CA GLU A 263 4.15 14.10 27.94
C GLU A 263 3.87 15.40 27.21
N ILE A 264 2.63 15.56 26.76
CA ILE A 264 2.14 16.75 26.09
C ILE A 264 0.96 17.29 26.87
N GLU A 265 0.97 18.61 27.08
CA GLU A 265 -0.15 19.32 27.70
C GLU A 265 -1.41 19.12 26.86
N SER A 266 -2.47 18.65 27.50
CA SER A 266 -3.74 18.35 26.84
C SER A 266 -4.89 18.67 27.79
N GLY A 267 -6.04 19.02 27.24
CA GLY A 267 -7.29 19.13 28.00
C GLY A 267 -7.71 17.79 28.64
N PRO A 268 -8.76 17.78 29.47
CA PRO A 268 -9.29 16.54 30.04
C PRO A 268 -9.83 15.61 28.95
N GLY A 269 -9.63 14.30 29.11
CA GLY A 269 -10.14 13.27 28.19
C GLY A 269 -11.67 13.10 28.24
N PRO A 270 -12.25 12.23 27.39
CA PRO A 270 -11.57 11.22 26.57
C PRO A 270 -10.88 11.79 25.34
N HIS A 271 -9.69 11.26 25.04
CA HIS A 271 -8.94 11.60 23.82
C HIS A 271 -9.40 10.70 22.69
N GLU A 272 -10.22 11.24 21.80
CA GLU A 272 -10.74 10.53 20.63
C GLU A 272 -10.17 11.13 19.35
N LEU A 273 -10.03 10.29 18.33
CA LEU A 273 -9.60 10.70 17.01
C LEU A 273 -10.76 11.38 16.26
N GLN A 274 -10.50 12.55 15.71
CA GLN A 274 -11.47 13.36 14.99
C GLN A 274 -10.84 13.93 13.70
N PHE A 275 -11.67 14.13 12.69
CA PHE A 275 -11.28 14.86 11.50
C PHE A 275 -10.97 16.32 11.84
N ASP A 276 -9.97 16.86 11.15
CA ASP A 276 -9.62 18.26 11.17
C ASP A 276 -10.41 19.03 10.09
N GLU A 277 -11.11 20.10 10.48
CA GLU A 277 -11.98 20.87 9.57
C GLU A 277 -11.18 21.55 8.45
N GLU A 278 -10.07 22.21 8.81
CA GLU A 278 -9.21 22.91 7.86
C GLU A 278 -8.60 21.93 6.85
N TRP A 279 -8.04 20.81 7.33
CA TRP A 279 -7.47 19.80 6.44
C TRP A 279 -8.47 19.19 5.47
N LEU A 280 -9.71 18.93 5.93
CA LEU A 280 -10.77 18.46 5.05
C LEU A 280 -11.16 19.53 4.00
N ALA A 281 -11.13 20.81 4.37
CA ALA A 281 -11.41 21.90 3.45
C ALA A 281 -10.31 22.03 2.37
N ILE A 282 -9.03 21.99 2.78
CA ILE A 282 -7.87 21.95 1.88
C ILE A 282 -7.97 20.74 0.96
N THR A 283 -8.22 19.55 1.52
CA THR A 283 -8.35 18.31 0.74
C THR A 283 -9.45 18.44 -0.31
N ARG A 284 -10.62 18.99 0.06
CA ARG A 284 -11.72 19.23 -0.86
C ARG A 284 -11.34 20.18 -1.99
N LYS A 285 -10.68 21.31 -1.66
CA LYS A 285 -10.26 22.33 -2.62
C LYS A 285 -9.37 21.76 -3.72
N TYR A 286 -8.36 20.96 -3.32
CA TYR A 286 -7.36 20.43 -4.24
C TYR A 286 -7.72 19.06 -4.83
N ASN A 287 -8.83 18.43 -4.44
CA ASN A 287 -9.18 17.08 -4.87
C ASN A 287 -9.30 16.93 -6.41
N ALA A 288 -9.86 17.94 -7.08
CA ALA A 288 -10.08 17.92 -8.53
C ALA A 288 -8.77 17.88 -9.33
N VAL A 289 -7.66 18.33 -8.74
CA VAL A 289 -6.35 18.43 -9.40
C VAL A 289 -5.34 17.38 -8.90
N LEU A 290 -5.80 16.35 -8.18
CA LEU A 290 -4.96 15.21 -7.77
C LEU A 290 -4.26 14.62 -9.01
N PRO A 291 -2.92 14.70 -9.12
CA PRO A 291 -2.23 14.30 -10.33
C PRO A 291 -2.07 12.78 -10.39
N LEU A 292 -2.92 12.10 -11.17
CA LEU A 292 -2.89 10.65 -11.37
C LEU A 292 -2.08 10.19 -12.60
N THR A 293 -1.17 11.05 -13.07
CA THR A 293 -0.29 10.80 -14.22
C THR A 293 1.12 11.27 -13.92
N ILE A 294 2.07 11.07 -14.84
CA ILE A 294 3.45 11.57 -14.67
C ILE A 294 3.49 13.10 -14.59
N ARG A 295 2.47 13.79 -15.12
CA ARG A 295 2.41 15.26 -15.13
C ARG A 295 2.19 15.80 -13.71
N ARG A 296 2.78 16.95 -13.43
CA ARG A 296 2.56 17.74 -12.22
C ARG A 296 1.08 18.14 -12.11
N ALA A 297 0.61 18.38 -10.88
CA ALA A 297 -0.69 19.01 -10.64
C ALA A 297 -0.77 20.38 -11.36
N ASN A 298 -1.94 20.68 -11.94
CA ASN A 298 -2.21 21.99 -12.51
C ASN A 298 -3.07 22.80 -11.53
N TYR A 299 -2.43 23.65 -10.72
CA TYR A 299 -3.16 24.45 -9.72
C TYR A 299 -4.04 25.54 -10.33
N SER A 300 -3.86 25.89 -11.61
CA SER A 300 -4.78 26.84 -12.28
C SER A 300 -6.19 26.28 -12.51
N ASP A 301 -6.35 24.95 -12.44
CA ASP A 301 -7.64 24.26 -12.55
C ASP A 301 -8.37 24.17 -11.19
N VAL A 302 -7.79 24.76 -10.13
CA VAL A 302 -8.44 24.87 -8.82
C VAL A 302 -9.43 26.03 -8.87
N HIS A 303 -10.71 25.71 -9.02
CA HIS A 303 -11.79 26.70 -9.12
C HIS A 303 -12.61 26.87 -7.83
N LEU A 304 -12.37 26.03 -6.82
CA LEU A 304 -13.10 26.10 -5.56
C LEU A 304 -12.50 27.17 -4.66
N ASP A 305 -13.37 28.06 -4.19
CA ASP A 305 -13.04 29.06 -3.18
C ASP A 305 -12.76 28.39 -1.81
N THR A 306 -11.81 28.96 -1.06
CA THR A 306 -11.39 28.44 0.24
C THR A 306 -12.54 28.48 1.24
N GLU A 307 -13.22 29.62 1.37
CA GLU A 307 -14.30 29.79 2.37
C GLU A 307 -15.49 28.88 2.06
N GLN A 308 -15.83 28.72 0.77
CA GLN A 308 -16.86 27.74 0.36
C GLN A 308 -16.50 26.31 0.76
N CYS A 309 -15.21 25.93 0.68
CA CYS A 309 -14.75 24.61 1.13
C CYS A 309 -14.89 24.46 2.65
N HIS A 310 -14.49 25.47 3.43
CA HIS A 310 -14.66 25.47 4.88
C HIS A 310 -16.13 25.36 5.27
N GLN A 311 -17.00 26.20 4.73
CA GLN A 311 -18.42 26.18 5.04
C GLN A 311 -19.07 24.83 4.68
N PHE A 312 -18.70 24.25 3.54
CA PHE A 312 -19.18 22.92 3.16
C PHE A 312 -18.77 21.85 4.19
N VAL A 313 -17.49 21.83 4.57
CA VAL A 313 -16.96 20.84 5.51
C VAL A 313 -17.57 21.03 6.89
N ARG A 314 -17.65 22.26 7.40
CA ARG A 314 -18.28 22.60 8.67
C ARG A 314 -19.71 22.08 8.75
N ASN A 315 -20.52 22.34 7.71
CA ASN A 315 -21.89 21.84 7.61
C ASN A 315 -21.96 20.30 7.64
N LYS A 316 -21.01 19.62 6.96
CA LYS A 316 -20.92 18.16 6.96
C LYS A 316 -20.50 17.59 8.31
N LEU A 317 -19.54 18.22 8.99
CA LEU A 317 -19.10 17.80 10.33
C LEU A 317 -20.18 18.04 11.38
N GLN A 318 -20.96 19.13 11.28
CA GLN A 318 -22.10 19.38 12.17
C GLN A 318 -23.22 18.34 12.00
N THR A 319 -23.48 17.88 10.78
CA THR A 319 -24.56 16.92 10.49
C THR A 319 -24.17 15.48 10.75
N ARG A 320 -22.93 15.08 10.44
CA ARG A 320 -22.48 13.69 10.52
C ARG A 320 -21.56 13.39 11.72
N GLY A 321 -20.99 14.42 12.33
CA GLY A 321 -19.97 14.30 13.38
C GLY A 321 -18.53 14.20 12.82
N SER A 322 -17.56 14.47 13.70
CA SER A 322 -16.13 14.54 13.35
C SER A 322 -15.35 13.24 13.49
N LYS A 323 -15.88 12.21 14.17
CA LYS A 323 -15.19 10.91 14.33
C LYS A 323 -14.99 10.21 12.99
N PRO A 324 -13.84 9.62 12.62
CA PRO A 324 -13.74 8.94 11.33
C PRO A 324 -14.73 7.77 11.12
N PHE A 325 -14.84 7.31 9.88
CA PHE A 325 -15.64 6.12 9.58
C PHE A 325 -15.07 4.90 10.29
N GLU A 326 -15.91 3.91 10.61
CA GLU A 326 -15.44 2.67 11.22
C GLU A 326 -14.55 1.86 10.28
N PHE A 327 -13.68 1.03 10.86
CA PHE A 327 -12.86 0.11 10.09
C PHE A 327 -13.71 -0.89 9.29
N VAL A 328 -13.32 -1.12 8.04
CA VAL A 328 -13.90 -2.14 7.17
C VAL A 328 -12.77 -2.90 6.49
N GLN A 329 -12.84 -4.24 6.52
CA GLN A 329 -11.90 -5.08 5.78
C GLN A 329 -12.11 -4.91 4.27
N THR A 330 -11.06 -4.50 3.56
CA THR A 330 -11.09 -4.28 2.10
C THR A 330 -10.46 -5.41 1.28
N ALA A 331 -9.77 -6.35 1.93
CA ALA A 331 -9.16 -7.54 1.33
C ALA A 331 -9.21 -8.76 2.27
N PRO A 332 -9.14 -10.00 1.73
CA PRO A 332 -9.01 -11.21 2.55
C PRO A 332 -7.75 -11.18 3.42
N CYS A 333 -7.87 -11.69 4.64
CA CYS A 333 -6.75 -11.81 5.57
C CYS A 333 -5.82 -12.96 5.16
N TYR A 334 -4.55 -12.84 5.51
CA TYR A 334 -3.63 -13.96 5.53
C TYR A 334 -4.19 -15.09 6.38
N ASN A 335 -4.11 -16.33 5.87
CA ASN A 335 -4.47 -17.51 6.62
C ASN A 335 -3.28 -18.50 6.56
N PRO A 336 -2.53 -18.70 7.67
CA PRO A 336 -1.39 -19.60 7.69
C PRO A 336 -1.78 -21.07 7.46
N SER A 337 -3.04 -21.46 7.73
CA SER A 337 -3.57 -22.81 7.50
C SER A 337 -4.05 -23.03 6.06
N HIS A 338 -4.33 -21.96 5.32
CA HIS A 338 -4.76 -21.97 3.93
C HIS A 338 -4.11 -20.79 3.19
N PRO A 339 -2.82 -20.87 2.82
CA PRO A 339 -2.20 -19.84 1.99
C PRO A 339 -3.04 -19.67 0.73
N VAL A 340 -3.46 -18.43 0.45
CA VAL A 340 -4.45 -18.12 -0.58
C VAL A 340 -4.10 -18.87 -1.86
N ALA A 341 -4.93 -19.87 -2.20
CA ALA A 341 -4.83 -20.54 -3.48
C ALA A 341 -5.23 -19.52 -4.55
N ASN A 342 -4.26 -18.74 -5.04
CA ASN A 342 -4.38 -17.87 -6.20
C ASN A 342 -4.58 -18.73 -7.48
N GLY A 343 -5.62 -19.55 -7.53
CA GLY A 343 -5.85 -20.56 -8.56
C GLY A 343 -5.84 -19.96 -9.95
N VAL A 344 -6.48 -18.80 -10.15
CA VAL A 344 -6.60 -18.13 -11.46
C VAL A 344 -5.26 -17.55 -11.95
N PHE A 345 -4.52 -16.82 -11.10
CA PHE A 345 -3.24 -16.23 -11.49
C PHE A 345 -2.14 -17.29 -11.61
N HIS A 346 -2.15 -18.29 -10.73
CA HIS A 346 -1.19 -19.39 -10.77
C HIS A 346 -1.40 -20.29 -12.00
N VAL A 347 -2.65 -20.63 -12.35
CA VAL A 347 -2.94 -21.41 -13.55
C VAL A 347 -2.66 -20.61 -14.83
N PHE A 348 -2.90 -19.29 -14.83
CA PHE A 348 -2.54 -18.42 -15.95
C PHE A 348 -1.02 -18.33 -16.14
N ALA A 349 -0.24 -18.17 -15.07
CA ALA A 349 1.23 -18.16 -15.13
C ALA A 349 1.78 -19.49 -15.70
N LYS A 350 1.22 -20.62 -15.28
CA LYS A 350 1.52 -21.95 -15.86
C LYS A 350 1.19 -22.01 -17.36
N ALA A 351 0.01 -21.51 -17.77
CA ALA A 351 -0.39 -21.48 -19.18
C ALA A 351 0.54 -20.62 -20.05
N ILE A 352 0.96 -19.44 -19.55
CA ILE A 352 1.93 -18.59 -20.25
C ILE A 352 3.31 -19.25 -20.32
N LYS A 353 3.77 -19.91 -19.26
CA LYS A 353 5.02 -20.69 -19.28
C LYS A 353 5.00 -21.78 -20.35
N ILE A 354 3.89 -22.52 -20.47
CA ILE A 354 3.69 -23.52 -21.53
C ILE A 354 3.74 -22.87 -22.91
N HIS A 355 2.98 -21.79 -23.11
CA HIS A 355 2.92 -21.11 -24.41
C HIS A 355 4.29 -20.56 -24.82
N SER A 356 4.98 -19.88 -23.89
CA SER A 356 6.30 -19.29 -24.11
C SER A 356 7.35 -20.35 -24.44
N TYR A 357 7.31 -21.51 -23.78
CA TYR A 357 8.21 -22.63 -24.09
C TYR A 357 8.03 -23.12 -25.53
N ILE A 358 6.77 -23.27 -25.96
CA ILE A 358 6.39 -23.72 -27.31
C ILE A 358 6.73 -22.66 -28.36
N SER A 359 6.39 -21.39 -28.13
CA SER A 359 6.51 -20.32 -29.12
C SER A 359 7.95 -19.91 -29.40
N GLN A 360 8.85 -20.04 -28.42
CA GLN A 360 10.29 -19.80 -28.60
C GLN A 360 11.00 -20.90 -29.40
N ARG A 361 10.33 -22.01 -29.73
CA ARG A 361 10.89 -23.15 -30.46
C ARG A 361 10.14 -23.36 -31.78
N PRO A 362 10.66 -22.88 -32.92
CA PRO A 362 9.93 -22.88 -34.19
C PRO A 362 9.40 -24.25 -34.63
N LEU A 363 10.19 -25.32 -34.48
CA LEU A 363 9.77 -26.69 -34.85
C LEU A 363 8.69 -27.23 -33.91
N LEU A 364 8.78 -26.94 -32.60
CA LEU A 364 7.76 -27.30 -31.61
C LEU A 364 6.47 -26.51 -31.82
N LEU A 365 6.57 -25.23 -32.16
CA LEU A 365 5.43 -24.39 -32.53
C LEU A 365 4.71 -24.93 -33.77
N ASN A 366 5.46 -25.30 -34.81
CA ASN A 366 4.91 -25.90 -36.02
C ASN A 366 4.31 -27.29 -35.75
N MET A 367 4.86 -28.04 -34.80
CA MET A 367 4.27 -29.28 -34.34
C MET A 367 2.93 -29.01 -33.64
N MET A 368 2.88 -28.10 -32.66
CA MET A 368 1.65 -27.73 -31.96
C MET A 368 0.56 -27.25 -32.92
N ARG A 369 0.88 -26.36 -33.87
CA ARG A 369 -0.06 -25.85 -34.89
C ARG A 369 -0.71 -26.95 -35.72
N ARG A 370 0.00 -28.05 -36.02
CA ARG A 370 -0.56 -29.20 -36.73
C ARG A 370 -1.63 -29.92 -35.89
N TYR A 371 -1.39 -30.10 -34.59
CA TYR A 371 -2.36 -30.74 -33.68
C TYR A 371 -3.53 -29.82 -33.32
N THR A 372 -3.31 -28.51 -33.20
CA THR A 372 -4.36 -27.55 -32.84
C THR A 372 -5.15 -27.00 -34.03
N LYS A 373 -4.91 -27.50 -35.25
CA LYS A 373 -5.50 -26.99 -36.50
C LYS A 373 -5.29 -25.47 -36.65
N GLN A 374 -4.06 -25.03 -36.44
CA GLN A 374 -3.63 -23.61 -36.50
C GLN A 374 -4.29 -22.68 -35.47
N ARG A 375 -4.93 -23.22 -34.42
CA ARG A 375 -5.53 -22.37 -33.36
C ARG A 375 -4.47 -21.81 -32.41
N ASN A 376 -4.57 -20.51 -32.16
CA ASN A 376 -3.70 -19.80 -31.22
C ASN A 376 -4.11 -20.08 -29.76
N LEU A 377 -3.12 -20.29 -28.90
CA LEU A 377 -3.33 -20.54 -27.48
C LEU A 377 -3.52 -19.25 -26.67
N VAL A 378 -2.98 -18.12 -27.14
CA VAL A 378 -3.13 -16.81 -26.51
C VAL A 378 -4.18 -15.99 -27.25
N LYS A 379 -5.08 -15.35 -26.50
CA LYS A 379 -6.11 -14.47 -27.03
C LYS A 379 -5.99 -13.08 -26.38
N PRO A 380 -5.39 -12.09 -27.06
CA PRO A 380 -5.29 -10.72 -26.56
C PRO A 380 -6.68 -10.08 -26.37
N ALA A 381 -6.83 -9.26 -25.34
CA ALA A 381 -7.99 -8.40 -25.11
C ALA A 381 -7.55 -7.07 -24.49
N LYS A 382 -8.46 -6.08 -24.43
CA LYS A 382 -8.17 -4.74 -23.90
C LYS A 382 -7.64 -4.76 -22.46
N THR A 383 -8.12 -5.67 -21.61
CA THR A 383 -7.67 -5.79 -20.22
C THR A 383 -6.79 -7.02 -20.00
N ARG A 384 -5.83 -6.92 -19.05
CA ARG A 384 -4.98 -8.04 -18.64
C ARG A 384 -5.80 -9.21 -18.08
N PHE A 385 -6.86 -8.91 -17.32
CA PHE A 385 -7.80 -9.90 -16.81
C PHE A 385 -8.53 -10.66 -17.93
N ALA A 386 -9.13 -9.94 -18.89
CA ALA A 386 -9.82 -10.58 -20.00
C ALA A 386 -8.84 -11.40 -20.86
N THR A 387 -7.62 -10.89 -21.09
CA THR A 387 -6.56 -11.63 -21.78
C THR A 387 -6.23 -12.93 -21.05
N ALA A 388 -6.15 -12.91 -19.72
CA ALA A 388 -5.86 -14.10 -18.92
C ALA A 388 -6.94 -15.17 -19.04
N ILE A 389 -8.21 -14.79 -18.83
CA ILE A 389 -9.35 -15.70 -18.91
C ILE A 389 -9.54 -16.24 -20.34
N LEU A 390 -9.45 -15.39 -21.37
CA LEU A 390 -9.61 -15.83 -22.75
C LEU A 390 -8.47 -16.74 -23.22
N THR A 391 -7.26 -16.54 -22.70
CA THR A 391 -6.12 -17.42 -22.92
C THR A 391 -6.36 -18.78 -22.26
N LEU A 392 -6.74 -18.81 -20.99
CA LEU A 392 -7.12 -20.06 -20.30
C LEU A 392 -8.26 -20.80 -21.00
N HIS A 393 -9.24 -20.06 -21.52
CA HIS A 393 -10.35 -20.62 -22.29
C HIS A 393 -9.86 -21.26 -23.59
N SER A 394 -8.92 -20.62 -24.30
CA SER A 394 -8.30 -21.19 -25.49
C SER A 394 -7.53 -22.47 -25.19
N PHE A 395 -6.76 -22.48 -24.09
CA PHE A 395 -6.07 -23.68 -23.59
C PHE A 395 -7.04 -24.82 -23.30
N TYR A 396 -8.15 -24.54 -22.60
CA TYR A 396 -9.18 -25.53 -22.30
C TYR A 396 -9.80 -26.13 -23.57
N LEU A 397 -10.13 -25.29 -24.57
CA LEU A 397 -10.63 -25.76 -25.86
C LEU A 397 -9.61 -26.61 -26.64
N GLN A 398 -8.31 -26.41 -26.40
CA GLN A 398 -7.23 -27.20 -27.02
C GLN A 398 -6.73 -28.35 -26.14
N LYS A 399 -7.35 -28.63 -25.00
CA LYS A 399 -6.92 -29.64 -24.03
C LYS A 399 -6.57 -30.99 -24.67
N GLN A 400 -7.49 -31.55 -25.46
CA GLN A 400 -7.27 -32.86 -26.08
C GLN A 400 -6.16 -32.82 -27.13
N ASN A 401 -6.16 -31.81 -28.00
CA ASN A 401 -5.12 -31.64 -29.02
C ASN A 401 -3.72 -31.51 -28.41
N LEU A 402 -3.60 -30.77 -27.31
CA LEU A 402 -2.35 -30.63 -26.56
C LEU A 402 -1.94 -31.96 -25.91
N ARG A 403 -2.86 -32.69 -25.28
CA ARG A 403 -2.54 -34.02 -24.72
C ARG A 403 -2.07 -34.98 -25.82
N THR A 404 -2.74 -35.00 -26.97
CA THR A 404 -2.34 -35.84 -28.12
C THR A 404 -0.95 -35.46 -28.65
N LEU A 405 -0.63 -34.16 -28.72
CA LEU A 405 0.72 -33.69 -29.08
C LEU A 405 1.79 -34.28 -28.15
N PHE A 406 1.61 -34.14 -26.83
CA PHE A 406 2.59 -34.59 -25.83
C PHE A 406 2.62 -36.12 -25.63
N LEU A 407 1.62 -36.84 -26.13
CA LEU A 407 1.61 -38.31 -26.20
C LEU A 407 2.15 -38.86 -27.53
N SER A 408 2.41 -38.00 -28.52
CA SER A 408 2.80 -38.46 -29.85
C SER A 408 4.25 -38.97 -29.91
N THR A 409 4.51 -39.93 -30.80
CA THR A 409 5.86 -40.41 -31.10
C THR A 409 6.80 -39.28 -31.52
N LYS A 410 6.27 -38.30 -32.27
CA LYS A 410 6.98 -37.08 -32.68
C LYS A 410 7.46 -36.25 -31.49
N TRP A 411 6.73 -36.23 -30.37
CA TRP A 411 7.18 -35.56 -29.15
C TRP A 411 8.27 -36.40 -28.46
N SER A 412 8.05 -37.70 -28.25
CA SER A 412 8.98 -38.57 -27.52
C SER A 412 10.35 -38.69 -28.19
N GLU A 413 10.40 -38.66 -29.52
CA GLU A 413 11.63 -38.70 -30.31
C GLU A 413 12.33 -37.33 -30.43
N SER A 414 11.64 -36.24 -30.05
CA SER A 414 12.19 -34.89 -30.16
C SER A 414 13.24 -34.57 -29.10
N ILE A 415 14.13 -33.63 -29.42
CA ILE A 415 15.08 -33.06 -28.45
C ILE A 415 14.37 -32.42 -27.25
N TYR A 416 13.15 -31.91 -27.45
CA TYR A 416 12.37 -31.18 -26.44
C TYR A 416 11.88 -32.09 -25.31
N ALA A 417 11.60 -33.36 -25.58
CA ALA A 417 11.21 -34.32 -24.54
C ALA A 417 12.37 -34.65 -23.57
N LYS A 418 13.61 -34.42 -23.98
CA LYS A 418 14.81 -34.63 -23.15
C LYS A 418 15.14 -33.41 -22.27
N GLU A 419 14.73 -32.20 -22.67
CA GLU A 419 14.94 -30.96 -21.93
C GLU A 419 14.21 -30.93 -20.58
N ALA A 420 14.84 -30.37 -19.54
CA ALA A 420 14.22 -30.23 -18.21
C ALA A 420 12.91 -29.40 -18.26
N LEU A 421 12.91 -28.29 -18.99
CA LEU A 421 11.72 -27.44 -19.19
C LEU A 421 10.64 -28.14 -20.01
N GLY A 422 11.02 -28.97 -21.00
CA GLY A 422 10.08 -29.75 -21.81
C GLY A 422 9.37 -30.83 -20.99
N LYS A 423 10.10 -31.52 -20.11
CA LYS A 423 9.53 -32.48 -19.14
C LYS A 423 8.57 -31.81 -18.17
N GLU A 424 8.92 -30.61 -17.69
CA GLU A 424 8.04 -29.82 -16.83
C GLU A 424 6.73 -29.42 -17.54
N VAL A 425 6.82 -28.90 -18.76
CA VAL A 425 5.65 -28.51 -19.56
C VAL A 425 4.76 -29.72 -19.86
N ALA A 426 5.35 -30.86 -20.24
CA ALA A 426 4.63 -32.11 -20.47
C ALA A 426 3.87 -32.56 -19.22
N ARG A 427 4.50 -32.47 -18.04
CA ARG A 427 3.87 -32.79 -16.75
C ARG A 427 2.66 -31.89 -16.46
N PHE A 428 2.72 -30.59 -16.77
CA PHE A 428 1.56 -29.71 -16.61
C PHE A 428 0.40 -30.08 -17.55
N ILE A 429 0.69 -30.34 -18.83
CA ILE A 429 -0.34 -30.72 -19.82
C ILE A 429 -0.96 -32.09 -19.53
N MET A 430 -0.18 -33.04 -19.01
CA MET A 430 -0.67 -34.38 -18.69
C MET A 430 -1.37 -34.45 -17.33
N GLY A 431 -0.93 -33.64 -16.36
CA GLY A 431 -1.45 -33.62 -15.00
C GLY A 431 -2.91 -33.16 -14.90
N PRO A 432 -3.74 -33.78 -14.02
CA PRO A 432 -5.14 -33.39 -13.85
C PRO A 432 -5.29 -32.03 -13.16
N TYR A 433 -4.38 -31.68 -12.25
CA TYR A 433 -4.41 -30.45 -11.46
C TYR A 433 -4.50 -29.18 -12.32
N PHE A 434 -3.63 -29.04 -13.33
CA PHE A 434 -3.64 -27.88 -14.23
C PHE A 434 -4.99 -27.67 -14.91
N TRP A 435 -5.65 -28.75 -15.33
CA TRP A 435 -6.95 -28.67 -16.00
C TRP A 435 -8.09 -28.41 -15.03
N ASN A 436 -8.03 -28.98 -13.83
CA ASN A 436 -9.03 -28.72 -12.79
C ASN A 436 -8.97 -27.25 -12.36
N ASP A 437 -7.76 -26.71 -12.13
CA ASP A 437 -7.54 -25.29 -11.82
C ASP A 437 -8.03 -24.40 -12.98
N THR A 438 -7.77 -24.81 -14.23
CA THR A 438 -8.25 -24.09 -15.42
C THR A 438 -9.77 -24.03 -15.47
N VAL A 439 -10.46 -25.14 -15.17
CA VAL A 439 -11.93 -25.19 -15.15
C VAL A 439 -12.48 -24.31 -14.04
N GLN A 440 -11.91 -24.38 -12.83
CA GLN A 440 -12.32 -23.51 -11.72
C GLN A 440 -12.15 -22.03 -12.06
N ALA A 441 -11.00 -21.67 -12.65
CA ALA A 441 -10.75 -20.30 -13.10
C ALA A 441 -11.74 -19.83 -14.17
N LEU A 442 -12.15 -20.71 -15.09
CA LEU A 442 -13.12 -20.38 -16.14
C LEU A 442 -14.55 -20.27 -15.61
N LYS A 443 -14.94 -21.05 -14.60
CA LYS A 443 -16.26 -20.96 -13.95
C LYS A 443 -16.50 -19.56 -13.36
N VAL A 444 -15.46 -18.97 -12.76
CA VAL A 444 -15.52 -17.60 -12.22
C VAL A 444 -15.25 -16.54 -13.30
N GLY A 445 -14.22 -16.76 -14.12
CA GLY A 445 -13.73 -15.74 -15.05
C GLY A 445 -14.66 -15.46 -16.23
N ASN A 446 -15.34 -16.48 -16.78
CA ASN A 446 -16.18 -16.29 -17.97
C ASN A 446 -17.36 -15.32 -17.73
N PRO A 447 -18.16 -15.46 -16.65
CA PRO A 447 -19.20 -14.48 -16.32
C PRO A 447 -18.67 -13.05 -16.19
N LEU A 448 -17.51 -12.88 -15.53
CA LEU A 448 -16.90 -11.56 -15.33
C LEU A 448 -16.42 -10.93 -16.65
N VAL A 449 -15.88 -11.72 -17.58
CA VAL A 449 -15.52 -11.23 -18.92
C VAL A 449 -16.74 -10.78 -19.72
N ILE A 450 -17.90 -11.41 -19.53
CA ILE A 450 -19.15 -10.99 -20.17
C ILE A 450 -19.60 -9.64 -19.62
N VAL A 451 -19.56 -9.44 -18.29
CA VAL A 451 -19.87 -8.15 -17.65
C VAL A 451 -18.94 -7.06 -18.16
N LEU A 452 -17.63 -7.32 -18.21
CA LEU A 452 -16.63 -6.37 -18.71
C LEU A 452 -16.88 -5.97 -20.18
N ARG A 453 -17.28 -6.92 -21.03
CA ARG A 453 -17.63 -6.63 -22.43
C ARG A 453 -18.89 -5.78 -22.57
N LEU A 454 -19.87 -5.96 -21.69
CA LEU A 454 -21.09 -5.14 -21.67
C LEU A 454 -20.78 -3.69 -21.26
N VAL A 455 -19.88 -3.50 -20.29
CA VAL A 455 -19.45 -2.16 -19.82
C VAL A 455 -18.63 -1.43 -20.88
N ASP A 456 -17.83 -2.15 -21.67
CA ASP A 456 -16.94 -1.61 -22.71
C ASP A 456 -17.68 -1.24 -24.03
N GLY A 457 -19.00 -1.41 -24.09
CA GLY A 457 -19.81 -1.06 -25.25
C GLY A 457 -20.07 0.46 -25.36
N GLU A 458 -19.29 1.16 -26.18
CA GLU A 458 -19.33 2.63 -26.38
C GLU A 458 -20.69 3.21 -26.85
N LYS A 459 -21.69 2.39 -27.19
CA LYS A 459 -22.92 2.82 -27.87
C LYS A 459 -24.12 3.12 -26.96
N LYS A 460 -24.13 2.74 -25.68
CA LYS A 460 -25.26 3.04 -24.75
C LYS A 460 -24.77 3.27 -23.31
N PRO A 461 -25.43 4.14 -22.51
CA PRO A 461 -25.13 4.32 -21.09
C PRO A 461 -25.35 2.99 -20.33
N PRO A 462 -24.31 2.32 -19.81
CA PRO A 462 -24.44 0.96 -19.29
C PRO A 462 -24.87 0.89 -17.82
N MET A 463 -24.96 2.02 -17.11
CA MET A 463 -25.20 2.08 -15.65
C MET A 463 -26.42 1.26 -15.17
N GLY A 464 -27.54 1.28 -15.90
CA GLY A 464 -28.72 0.47 -15.55
C GLY A 464 -28.53 -1.05 -15.76
N HIS A 465 -27.74 -1.45 -16.75
CA HIS A 465 -27.51 -2.86 -17.12
C HIS A 465 -26.35 -3.51 -16.35
N ILE A 466 -25.45 -2.70 -15.77
CA ILE A 466 -24.28 -3.21 -15.03
C ILE A 466 -24.69 -3.92 -13.75
N TYR A 467 -25.65 -3.37 -12.99
CA TYR A 467 -26.12 -3.99 -11.75
C TYR A 467 -26.77 -5.35 -12.02
N GLU A 468 -27.66 -5.41 -13.02
CA GLU A 468 -28.28 -6.66 -13.46
C GLU A 468 -27.23 -7.67 -13.98
N ALA A 469 -26.29 -7.24 -14.81
CA ALA A 469 -25.25 -8.11 -15.35
C ALA A 469 -24.31 -8.66 -14.26
N ARG A 470 -23.99 -7.84 -13.24
CA ARG A 470 -23.23 -8.24 -12.07
C ARG A 470 -23.98 -9.28 -11.26
N ASP A 471 -25.26 -9.04 -10.99
CA ASP A 471 -26.07 -9.95 -10.17
C ASP A 471 -26.30 -11.29 -10.89
N ARG A 472 -26.52 -11.26 -12.20
CA ARG A 472 -26.54 -12.46 -13.05
C ARG A 472 -25.20 -13.19 -13.08
N ALA A 473 -24.08 -12.47 -13.07
CA ALA A 473 -22.75 -13.09 -12.99
C ALA A 473 -22.56 -13.82 -11.66
N LYS A 474 -23.01 -13.23 -10.54
CA LYS A 474 -23.01 -13.91 -9.23
C LYS A 474 -23.83 -15.19 -9.26
N GLU A 475 -25.08 -15.15 -9.74
CA GLU A 475 -25.92 -16.34 -9.85
C GLU A 475 -25.29 -17.47 -10.69
N VAL A 476 -24.64 -17.12 -11.80
CA VAL A 476 -23.97 -18.10 -12.66
C VAL A 476 -22.77 -18.72 -11.95
N ILE A 477 -22.02 -17.93 -11.17
CA ILE A 477 -20.90 -18.42 -10.37
C ILE A 477 -21.43 -19.35 -9.25
N GLU A 478 -22.44 -18.92 -8.50
CA GLU A 478 -23.06 -19.72 -7.44
C GLU A 478 -23.54 -21.08 -7.95
N LYS A 479 -24.26 -21.10 -9.08
CA LYS A 479 -24.73 -22.32 -9.74
C LYS A 479 -23.56 -23.20 -10.22
N ALA A 480 -22.48 -22.61 -10.71
CA ALA A 480 -21.32 -23.36 -11.20
C ALA A 480 -20.56 -24.11 -10.08
N PHE A 481 -20.80 -23.76 -8.82
CA PHE A 481 -20.22 -24.39 -7.63
C PHE A 481 -21.28 -25.05 -6.74
N ASP A 482 -22.45 -25.39 -7.28
CA ASP A 482 -23.53 -26.08 -6.56
C ASP A 482 -23.97 -25.36 -5.28
N HIS A 483 -23.93 -24.02 -5.28
CA HIS A 483 -24.21 -23.16 -4.12
C HIS A 483 -23.30 -23.40 -2.90
N ASP A 484 -22.16 -24.09 -3.07
CA ASP A 484 -21.15 -24.25 -2.03
C ASP A 484 -20.34 -22.97 -1.86
N ARG A 485 -20.85 -22.09 -1.00
CA ARG A 485 -20.31 -20.76 -0.70
C ARG A 485 -18.80 -20.77 -0.43
N LYS A 486 -18.27 -21.81 0.23
CA LYS A 486 -16.83 -21.93 0.55
C LYS A 486 -15.93 -21.98 -0.69
N LYS A 487 -16.46 -22.38 -1.86
CA LYS A 487 -15.68 -22.55 -3.10
C LYS A 487 -15.54 -21.27 -3.94
N TYR A 488 -16.37 -20.25 -3.68
CA TYR A 488 -16.37 -19.02 -4.48
C TYR A 488 -16.43 -17.73 -3.64
N GLU A 489 -16.63 -17.80 -2.33
CA GLU A 489 -16.65 -16.62 -1.44
C GLU A 489 -15.29 -15.91 -1.32
N SER A 490 -14.19 -16.65 -1.49
CA SER A 490 -12.83 -16.10 -1.46
C SER A 490 -12.32 -15.59 -2.81
N VAL A 491 -13.12 -15.73 -3.88
CA VAL A 491 -12.79 -15.30 -5.25
C VAL A 491 -13.51 -14.00 -5.55
#